data_AF-A0A954NW82-F1
#
_entry.id   AF-A0A954NW82-F1
#
_cell.length_a   1.000
_cell.length_b   1.000
_cell.length_c   1.000
_cell.angle_alpha   90.00
_cell.angle_beta   90.00
_cell.angle_gamma   90.00
#
_symmetry.space_group_name_H-M   'P 1'
#
loop_
_entity.id
_entity.type
_entity.pdbx_description
1 polymer ?
#
loop_
_entity_poly.entity_id
_entity_poly.type
_entity_poly.pdbx_seq_one_letter_code
_entity_poly.pdbx_strand_id
1 'polypeptide(L)'
;MNNEKPVIVKNYFCVLMLILLTCPVDATAADGFPLWDDEVPLPVAAEIPVLAGIEFHVIKKWDREADGYRFLHGVGLAWHEGKLYASIGHNQGAENTVSEEAQFRVSDDGGQTWGPLRVIDAGDEEHLAVSHGVFLSYEGVLWAFHGAYYGKMERVHTRAYRLDKARGEWEKLGVVLDDGFWPMNQPVRMADSNWIMPGFSSRRDVNERVSPAAVAICNGDDFTKWDFVSIPVSEGIDRMWGESALFVDGQQVYNIARYGSQAVAL
;
A
#
# COMPACT_ATOMS: atom_id res chain seq x y z
N MET A 1 -15.97 47.93 62.38
CA MET A 1 -16.41 46.59 62.83
C MET A 1 -17.07 45.91 61.65
N ASN A 2 -16.41 44.86 61.17
CA ASN A 2 -16.83 44.02 60.05
C ASN A 2 -18.17 43.34 60.35
N ASN A 3 -19.01 43.21 59.32
CA ASN A 3 -19.88 42.05 59.19
C ASN A 3 -20.10 41.78 57.70
N GLU A 4 -19.40 40.75 57.25
CA GLU A 4 -19.48 40.16 55.92
C GLU A 4 -20.86 39.51 55.70
N LYS A 5 -21.36 39.60 54.46
CA LYS A 5 -22.29 38.63 53.87
C LYS A 5 -21.74 38.20 52.52
N PRO A 6 -21.84 36.91 52.15
CA PRO A 6 -21.11 36.34 51.02
C PRO A 6 -21.80 36.66 49.69
N VAL A 7 -21.01 37.03 48.67
CA VAL A 7 -21.47 37.10 47.28
C VAL A 7 -21.18 35.77 46.61
N ILE A 8 -22.24 35.03 46.27
CA ILE A 8 -22.18 33.84 45.43
C ILE A 8 -21.90 34.31 43.99
N VAL A 9 -20.69 34.06 43.49
CA VAL A 9 -20.34 34.23 42.08
C VAL A 9 -20.79 32.97 41.34
N LYS A 10 -21.89 33.06 40.58
CA LYS A 10 -22.25 32.04 39.60
C LYS A 10 -21.33 32.19 38.37
N ASN A 11 -20.33 31.32 38.28
CA ASN A 11 -19.55 31.13 37.06
C ASN A 11 -20.44 30.53 35.97
N TYR A 12 -20.70 31.29 34.91
CA TYR A 12 -21.25 30.76 33.66
C TYR A 12 -20.13 30.03 32.91
N PHE A 13 -20.11 28.70 33.01
CA PHE A 13 -19.35 27.87 32.08
C PHE A 13 -20.10 27.84 30.75
N CYS A 14 -19.63 28.61 29.76
CA CYS A 14 -19.98 28.40 28.36
C CYS A 14 -19.26 27.15 27.87
N VAL A 15 -19.97 26.02 27.84
CA VAL A 15 -19.54 24.83 27.09
C VAL A 15 -19.81 25.13 25.61
N LEU A 16 -18.75 25.43 24.85
CA LEU A 16 -18.81 25.46 23.39
C LEU A 16 -18.84 23.99 22.92
N MET A 17 -20.03 23.50 22.59
CA MET A 17 -20.21 22.18 21.99
C MET A 17 -19.82 22.28 20.51
N LEU A 18 -18.61 21.84 20.16
CA LEU A 18 -18.22 21.67 18.76
C LEU A 18 -19.04 20.49 18.20
N ILE A 19 -20.09 20.79 17.45
CA ILE A 19 -20.84 19.80 16.69
C ILE A 19 -19.97 19.45 15.48
N LEU A 20 -19.20 18.36 15.58
CA LEU A 20 -18.65 17.67 14.41
C LEU A 20 -19.84 17.13 13.62
N LEU A 21 -20.27 17.90 12.61
CA LEU A 21 -21.14 17.40 11.55
C LEU A 21 -20.35 16.34 10.77
N THR A 22 -20.45 15.09 11.21
CA THR A 22 -20.13 13.95 10.36
C THR A 22 -21.21 13.91 9.29
N CYS A 23 -20.95 14.52 8.13
CA CYS A 23 -21.76 14.23 6.95
C CYS A 23 -21.63 12.73 6.69
N PRO A 24 -22.72 11.95 6.71
CA PRO A 24 -22.68 10.61 6.17
C PRO A 24 -22.25 10.74 4.72
N VAL A 25 -21.15 10.10 4.37
CA VAL A 25 -20.83 9.85 2.96
C VAL A 25 -21.84 8.81 2.52
N ASP A 26 -22.94 9.27 1.92
CA ASP A 26 -23.87 8.38 1.23
C ASP A 26 -23.11 7.79 0.04
N ALA A 27 -22.58 6.58 0.22
CA ALA A 27 -22.08 5.76 -0.86
C ALA A 27 -23.30 5.27 -1.66
N THR A 28 -23.83 6.12 -2.54
CA THR A 28 -24.80 5.69 -3.54
C THR A 28 -24.11 4.68 -4.43
N ALA A 29 -24.68 3.48 -4.58
CA ALA A 29 -24.20 2.49 -5.54
C ALA A 29 -24.16 3.16 -6.92
N ALA A 30 -22.95 3.42 -7.43
CA ALA A 30 -22.76 4.01 -8.74
C ALA A 30 -23.14 2.97 -9.80
N ASP A 31 -23.82 3.42 -10.84
CA ASP A 31 -24.00 2.60 -12.05
C ASP A 31 -22.61 2.26 -12.59
N GLY A 32 -22.39 0.98 -12.92
CA GLY A 32 -21.08 0.52 -13.37
C GLY A 32 -20.57 1.31 -14.58
N PHE A 33 -19.34 1.81 -14.48
CA PHE A 33 -18.65 2.49 -15.56
C PHE A 33 -17.90 1.45 -16.43
N PRO A 34 -18.25 1.29 -17.71
CA PRO A 34 -17.52 0.39 -18.60
C PRO A 34 -16.10 0.91 -18.80
N LEU A 35 -15.10 0.07 -18.51
CA LEU A 35 -13.68 0.42 -18.66
C LEU A 35 -13.17 0.32 -20.11
N TRP A 36 -13.92 -0.36 -20.97
CA TRP A 36 -13.67 -0.49 -22.41
C TRP A 36 -15.00 -0.56 -23.15
N ASP A 37 -14.90 -0.32 -24.44
CA ASP A 37 -15.96 -0.57 -25.40
C ASP A 37 -16.22 -2.09 -25.49
N ASP A 38 -17.42 -2.51 -25.11
CA ASP A 38 -17.83 -3.92 -25.12
C ASP A 38 -18.10 -4.44 -26.55
N GLU A 39 -18.22 -3.55 -27.53
CA GLU A 39 -18.28 -3.91 -28.95
C GLU A 39 -16.90 -4.26 -29.53
N VAL A 40 -15.81 -3.87 -28.85
CA VAL A 40 -14.43 -4.13 -29.30
C VAL A 40 -13.86 -5.34 -28.54
N PRO A 41 -13.72 -6.52 -29.19
CA PRO A 41 -13.15 -7.67 -28.52
C PRO A 41 -11.68 -7.42 -28.17
N LEU A 42 -11.31 -7.72 -26.92
CA LEU A 42 -9.90 -7.73 -26.53
C LEU A 42 -9.17 -8.87 -27.27
N PRO A 43 -8.04 -8.59 -27.94
CA PRO A 43 -7.28 -9.61 -28.63
C PRO A 43 -6.79 -10.67 -27.65
N VAL A 44 -6.75 -11.93 -28.09
CA VAL A 44 -6.08 -12.97 -27.29
C VAL A 44 -4.58 -12.70 -27.25
N ALA A 45 -3.87 -13.20 -26.24
CA ALA A 45 -2.45 -12.92 -26.04
C ALA A 45 -1.58 -13.17 -27.28
N ALA A 46 -1.92 -14.18 -28.10
CA ALA A 46 -1.20 -14.50 -29.34
C ALA A 46 -1.41 -13.48 -30.48
N GLU A 47 -2.44 -12.65 -30.39
CA GLU A 47 -2.82 -11.63 -31.38
C GLU A 47 -2.36 -10.22 -30.97
N ILE A 48 -1.87 -10.05 -29.73
CA ILE A 48 -1.35 -8.75 -29.27
C ILE A 48 -0.03 -8.48 -30.00
N PRO A 49 0.06 -7.42 -30.83
CA PRO A 49 1.29 -7.11 -31.53
C PRO A 49 2.37 -6.69 -30.54
N VAL A 50 3.61 -7.08 -30.81
CA VAL A 50 4.77 -6.56 -30.08
C VAL A 50 4.88 -5.06 -30.36
N LEU A 51 4.94 -4.26 -29.29
CA LEU A 51 5.05 -2.81 -29.40
C LEU A 51 6.37 -2.44 -30.08
N ALA A 52 6.30 -1.63 -31.15
CA ALA A 52 7.47 -1.15 -31.87
C ALA A 52 8.24 -0.12 -31.04
N GLY A 53 9.57 -0.20 -31.06
CA GLY A 53 10.44 0.74 -30.33
C GLY A 53 10.46 0.55 -28.82
N ILE A 54 10.02 -0.60 -28.32
CA ILE A 54 10.05 -0.96 -26.90
C ILE A 54 11.01 -2.12 -26.67
N GLU A 55 11.80 -2.01 -25.60
CA GLU A 55 12.65 -3.09 -25.10
C GLU A 55 12.12 -3.62 -23.78
N PHE A 56 12.29 -4.92 -23.56
CA PHE A 56 11.89 -5.59 -22.33
C PHE A 56 13.15 -6.08 -21.60
N HIS A 57 13.29 -5.63 -20.35
CA HIS A 57 14.41 -5.98 -19.49
C HIS A 57 13.91 -6.70 -18.23
N VAL A 58 14.60 -7.77 -17.83
CA VAL A 58 14.17 -8.62 -16.72
C VAL A 58 14.84 -8.19 -15.43
N ILE A 59 14.04 -7.71 -14.48
CA ILE A 59 14.50 -7.33 -13.14
C ILE A 59 15.02 -8.55 -12.38
N LYS A 60 14.19 -9.59 -12.22
CA LYS A 60 14.58 -10.86 -11.58
C LYS A 60 13.92 -11.99 -12.35
N LYS A 61 14.74 -12.85 -12.95
CA LYS A 61 14.27 -14.08 -13.59
C LYS A 61 13.86 -15.08 -12.51
N TRP A 62 12.78 -15.83 -12.76
CA TRP A 62 12.50 -17.03 -11.99
C TRP A 62 13.57 -18.09 -12.29
N ASP A 63 14.34 -18.49 -11.27
CA ASP A 63 15.50 -19.36 -11.42
C ASP A 63 15.69 -20.29 -10.22
N ARG A 64 14.70 -21.16 -10.02
CA ARG A 64 14.64 -22.08 -8.89
C ARG A 64 15.88 -22.96 -8.75
N GLU A 65 16.50 -23.36 -9.86
CA GLU A 65 17.68 -24.22 -9.84
C GLU A 65 18.89 -23.49 -9.22
N ALA A 66 19.02 -22.18 -9.49
CA ALA A 66 20.13 -21.38 -8.99
C ALA A 66 19.92 -20.85 -7.56
N ASP A 67 18.69 -20.46 -7.21
CA ASP A 67 18.42 -19.75 -5.94
C ASP A 67 17.48 -20.49 -4.97
N GLY A 68 16.81 -21.56 -5.41
CA GLY A 68 15.90 -22.35 -4.58
C GLY A 68 14.51 -21.73 -4.36
N TYR A 69 14.25 -20.53 -4.89
CA TYR A 69 12.97 -19.85 -4.74
C TYR A 69 11.95 -20.36 -5.76
N ARG A 70 10.68 -20.41 -5.35
CA ARG A 70 9.59 -20.93 -6.18
C ARG A 70 8.62 -19.85 -6.62
N PHE A 71 8.53 -18.75 -5.88
CA PHE A 71 7.55 -17.71 -6.13
C PHE A 71 8.17 -16.32 -6.10
N LEU A 72 7.79 -15.49 -7.07
CA LEU A 72 8.11 -14.06 -7.17
C LEU A 72 6.80 -13.29 -7.04
N HIS A 73 6.75 -12.35 -6.12
CA HIS A 73 5.53 -11.65 -5.75
C HIS A 73 5.71 -10.15 -5.88
N GLY A 74 4.81 -9.50 -6.61
CA GLY A 74 4.76 -8.05 -6.76
C GLY A 74 6.04 -7.41 -7.30
N VAL A 75 5.98 -6.11 -7.58
CA VAL A 75 7.17 -5.31 -7.80
C VAL A 75 6.92 -3.89 -7.33
N GLY A 76 7.81 -3.37 -6.49
CA GLY A 76 7.89 -1.95 -6.16
C GLY A 76 9.00 -1.30 -6.97
N LEU A 77 8.75 -0.16 -7.61
CA LEU A 77 9.76 0.60 -8.37
C LEU A 77 9.86 2.02 -7.86
N ALA A 78 11.09 2.53 -7.73
CA ALA A 78 11.31 3.95 -7.48
C ALA A 78 12.65 4.43 -8.02
N TRP A 79 12.64 5.63 -8.57
CA TRP A 79 13.84 6.40 -8.81
C TRP A 79 14.30 7.07 -7.53
N HIS A 80 15.58 6.92 -7.20
CA HIS A 80 16.21 7.60 -6.08
C HIS A 80 17.65 7.96 -6.43
N GLU A 81 17.96 9.26 -6.39
CA GLU A 81 19.30 9.80 -6.66
C GLU A 81 19.94 9.27 -7.96
N GLY A 82 19.14 9.23 -9.03
CA GLY A 82 19.58 8.80 -10.36
C GLY A 82 19.69 7.29 -10.57
N LYS A 83 19.35 6.48 -9.55
CA LYS A 83 19.29 5.02 -9.64
C LYS A 83 17.84 4.53 -9.61
N LEU A 84 17.57 3.43 -10.30
CA LEU A 84 16.27 2.77 -10.27
C LEU A 84 16.33 1.58 -9.30
N TYR A 85 15.50 1.61 -8.27
CA TYR A 85 15.35 0.54 -7.30
C TYR A 85 14.13 -0.31 -7.64
N ALA A 86 14.27 -1.63 -7.50
CA ALA A 86 13.18 -2.57 -7.59
C ALA A 86 13.13 -3.46 -6.35
N SER A 87 12.00 -3.53 -5.65
CA SER A 87 11.74 -4.53 -4.62
C SER A 87 10.77 -5.59 -5.11
N ILE A 88 10.91 -6.80 -4.56
CA ILE A 88 10.10 -7.97 -4.85
C ILE A 88 9.92 -8.78 -3.57
N GLY A 89 8.77 -9.45 -3.43
CA GLY A 89 8.62 -10.58 -2.52
C GLY A 89 9.17 -11.83 -3.18
N HIS A 90 9.96 -12.61 -2.46
CA HIS A 90 10.59 -13.82 -2.99
C HIS A 90 10.41 -14.96 -1.99
N ASN A 91 9.75 -16.03 -2.42
CA ASN A 91 9.37 -17.12 -1.51
C ASN A 91 10.00 -18.46 -1.92
N GLN A 92 10.66 -19.12 -0.97
CA GLN A 92 11.20 -20.48 -1.15
C GLN A 92 10.10 -21.56 -1.15
N GLY A 93 9.03 -21.31 -0.40
CA GLY A 93 7.83 -22.11 -0.35
C GLY A 93 6.84 -21.78 -1.46
N ALA A 94 5.58 -22.11 -1.23
CA ALA A 94 4.50 -21.63 -2.10
C ALA A 94 4.24 -20.13 -1.86
N GLU A 95 3.38 -19.54 -2.69
CA GLU A 95 2.84 -18.20 -2.47
C GLU A 95 2.32 -18.04 -1.03
N ASN A 96 2.65 -16.92 -0.39
CA ASN A 96 2.17 -16.51 0.93
C ASN A 96 2.52 -17.50 2.07
N THR A 97 3.74 -18.04 2.07
CA THR A 97 4.28 -18.87 3.16
C THR A 97 5.32 -18.13 4.01
N VAL A 98 5.67 -18.68 5.17
CA VAL A 98 6.62 -18.06 6.14
C VAL A 98 8.04 -17.84 5.61
N SER A 99 8.40 -18.45 4.48
CA SER A 99 9.72 -18.26 3.85
C SER A 99 9.75 -17.09 2.85
N GLU A 100 8.80 -16.16 2.95
CA GLU A 100 8.80 -14.97 2.09
C GLU A 100 9.73 -13.90 2.62
N GLU A 101 10.59 -13.42 1.73
CA GLU A 101 11.57 -12.37 2.01
C GLU A 101 11.34 -11.17 1.09
N ALA A 102 11.57 -9.99 1.63
CA ALA A 102 11.63 -8.76 0.85
C ALA A 102 13.06 -8.60 0.30
N GLN A 103 13.18 -8.60 -1.03
CA GLN A 103 14.46 -8.48 -1.71
C GLN A 103 14.42 -7.33 -2.71
N PHE A 104 15.60 -6.85 -3.11
CA PHE A 104 15.73 -5.75 -4.04
C PHE A 104 16.92 -5.88 -4.99
N ARG A 105 16.83 -5.15 -6.10
CA ARG A 105 17.90 -4.91 -7.07
C ARG A 105 17.95 -3.44 -7.41
N VAL A 106 19.11 -2.99 -7.88
CA VAL A 106 19.35 -1.59 -8.26
C VAL A 106 19.90 -1.56 -9.68
N SER A 107 19.45 -0.60 -10.47
CA SER A 107 19.94 -0.31 -11.80
C SER A 107 20.52 1.10 -11.86
N ASP A 108 21.67 1.22 -12.53
CA ASP A 108 22.38 2.47 -12.80
C ASP A 108 22.10 3.01 -14.22
N ASP A 109 21.38 2.25 -15.05
CA ASP A 109 21.17 2.52 -16.48
C ASP A 109 19.67 2.54 -16.86
N GLY A 110 18.81 2.79 -15.88
CA GLY A 110 17.36 2.93 -16.07
C GLY A 110 16.63 1.62 -16.33
N GLY A 111 17.16 0.52 -15.83
CA GLY A 111 16.54 -0.79 -15.84
C GLY A 111 17.00 -1.70 -16.97
N GLN A 112 18.00 -1.30 -17.76
CA GLN A 112 18.59 -2.15 -18.81
C GLN A 112 19.40 -3.29 -18.18
N THR A 113 20.18 -2.99 -17.14
CA THR A 113 20.89 -3.97 -16.33
C THR A 113 20.59 -3.79 -14.85
N TRP A 114 20.72 -4.89 -14.11
CA TRP A 114 20.39 -4.95 -12.68
C TRP A 114 21.54 -5.54 -11.89
N GLY A 115 21.94 -4.85 -10.82
CA GLY A 115 22.94 -5.31 -9.86
C GLY A 115 22.52 -6.60 -9.13
N PRO A 116 23.33 -7.10 -8.18
CA PRO A 116 23.02 -8.33 -7.48
C PRO A 116 21.71 -8.23 -6.69
N LEU A 117 21.07 -9.39 -6.46
CA LEU A 117 19.93 -9.51 -5.57
C LEU A 117 20.39 -9.32 -4.13
N ARG A 118 19.71 -8.46 -3.39
CA ARG A 118 20.02 -8.10 -2.00
C ARG A 118 18.75 -8.15 -1.16
N VAL A 119 18.91 -8.28 0.15
CA VAL A 119 17.78 -8.43 1.08
C VAL A 119 17.44 -7.08 1.72
N ILE A 120 16.14 -6.77 1.79
CA ILE A 120 15.58 -5.71 2.65
C ILE A 120 15.28 -6.31 4.03
N ASP A 121 14.53 -7.41 4.05
CA ASP A 121 14.17 -8.14 5.27
C ASP A 121 13.95 -9.62 4.96
N ALA A 122 14.63 -10.49 5.70
CA ALA A 122 14.53 -11.94 5.57
C ALA A 122 13.44 -12.56 6.47
N GLY A 123 12.72 -11.74 7.26
CA GLY A 123 11.76 -12.26 8.23
C GLY A 123 12.46 -12.90 9.43
N ASP A 124 13.42 -12.19 10.06
CA ASP A 124 14.27 -12.74 11.14
C ASP A 124 13.49 -13.12 12.42
N GLU A 125 12.22 -12.73 12.52
CA GLU A 125 11.33 -13.07 13.62
C GLU A 125 10.65 -14.43 13.36
N GLU A 126 10.40 -15.21 14.42
CA GLU A 126 9.76 -16.52 14.27
C GLU A 126 8.40 -16.39 13.56
N HIS A 127 8.26 -17.12 12.45
CA HIS A 127 7.08 -17.15 11.59
C HIS A 127 6.72 -15.84 10.87
N LEU A 128 7.56 -14.81 10.93
CA LEU A 128 7.36 -13.59 10.15
C LEU A 128 7.73 -13.84 8.69
N ALA A 129 6.82 -13.45 7.80
CA ALA A 129 7.07 -13.34 6.37
C ALA A 129 6.99 -11.86 5.98
N VAL A 130 7.92 -11.40 5.14
CA VAL A 130 7.89 -10.05 4.58
C VAL A 130 7.76 -10.17 3.08
N SER A 131 6.64 -9.70 2.54
CA SER A 131 6.34 -9.78 1.12
C SER A 131 6.78 -8.51 0.39
N HIS A 132 6.22 -8.30 -0.80
CA HIS A 132 6.41 -7.12 -1.60
C HIS A 132 5.76 -5.89 -0.98
N GLY A 133 6.15 -4.75 -1.52
CA GLY A 133 5.75 -3.45 -1.02
C GLY A 133 6.00 -2.37 -2.04
N VAL A 134 5.98 -1.15 -1.53
CA VAL A 134 6.06 0.08 -2.31
C VAL A 134 7.20 0.93 -1.78
N PHE A 135 7.67 1.85 -2.62
CA PHE A 135 8.70 2.81 -2.24
C PHE A 135 8.17 4.23 -2.15
N LEU A 136 8.89 5.07 -1.43
CA LEU A 136 8.77 6.52 -1.49
C LEU A 136 10.17 7.14 -1.47
N SER A 137 10.53 7.87 -2.53
CA SER A 137 11.72 8.72 -2.54
C SER A 137 11.31 10.16 -2.23
N TYR A 138 11.67 10.65 -1.04
CA TYR A 138 11.30 12.00 -0.60
C TYR A 138 12.44 12.65 0.18
N GLU A 139 12.73 13.92 -0.13
CA GLU A 139 13.80 14.72 0.49
C GLU A 139 15.15 14.00 0.60
N GLY A 140 15.51 13.26 -0.44
CA GLY A 140 16.76 12.50 -0.46
C GLY A 140 16.75 11.31 0.50
N VAL A 141 15.61 10.82 0.97
CA VAL A 141 15.49 9.56 1.70
C VAL A 141 14.68 8.59 0.87
N LEU A 142 15.15 7.34 0.77
CA LEU A 142 14.37 6.25 0.17
C LEU A 142 13.76 5.41 1.29
N TRP A 143 12.43 5.37 1.27
CA TRP A 143 11.60 4.56 2.16
C TRP A 143 11.03 3.38 1.41
N ALA A 144 10.84 2.26 2.10
CA ALA A 144 10.05 1.13 1.63
C ALA A 144 8.97 0.79 2.65
N PHE A 145 7.77 0.48 2.17
CA PHE A 145 6.63 0.03 2.99
C PHE A 145 6.18 -1.32 2.45
N HIS A 146 6.36 -2.38 3.23
CA HIS A 146 6.10 -3.75 2.79
C HIS A 146 4.98 -4.38 3.59
N GLY A 147 4.12 -5.12 2.89
CA GLY A 147 3.17 -6.01 3.53
C GLY A 147 3.91 -7.17 4.19
N ALA A 148 3.54 -7.47 5.42
CA ALA A 148 4.11 -8.54 6.21
C ALA A 148 3.01 -9.26 6.98
N TYR A 149 3.27 -10.51 7.35
CA TYR A 149 2.33 -11.35 8.07
C TYR A 149 3.05 -12.43 8.86
N TYR A 150 2.36 -13.04 9.81
CA TYR A 150 2.84 -14.24 10.49
C TYR A 150 2.14 -15.48 9.94
N GLY A 151 2.82 -16.63 10.01
CA GLY A 151 2.23 -17.92 9.68
C GLY A 151 1.68 -17.96 8.25
N LYS A 152 0.36 -18.15 8.11
CA LYS A 152 -0.32 -18.21 6.81
C LYS A 152 -1.26 -17.02 6.63
N MET A 153 -0.69 -15.84 6.35
CA MET A 153 -1.41 -14.57 6.19
C MET A 153 -2.18 -14.14 7.46
N GLU A 154 -1.63 -14.44 8.64
CA GLU A 154 -2.18 -14.00 9.92
C GLU A 154 -1.53 -12.69 10.35
N ARG A 155 -2.27 -11.85 11.08
CA ARG A 155 -1.76 -10.56 11.59
C ARG A 155 -1.05 -9.75 10.49
N VAL A 156 -1.72 -9.59 9.35
CA VAL A 156 -1.18 -8.79 8.24
C VAL A 156 -0.97 -7.35 8.73
N HIS A 157 0.16 -6.76 8.37
CA HIS A 157 0.56 -5.42 8.75
C HIS A 157 1.54 -4.83 7.74
N THR A 158 1.81 -3.54 7.85
CA THR A 158 2.83 -2.85 7.08
C THR A 158 4.07 -2.56 7.92
N ARG A 159 5.23 -2.92 7.39
CA ARG A 159 6.54 -2.58 7.97
C ARG A 159 7.21 -1.50 7.14
N ALA A 160 7.95 -0.61 7.80
CA ALA A 160 8.74 0.41 7.13
C ALA A 160 10.23 0.14 7.20
N TYR A 161 10.92 0.58 6.16
CA TYR A 161 12.36 0.49 6.01
C TYR A 161 12.90 1.79 5.45
N ARG A 162 14.13 2.13 5.84
CA ARG A 162 14.84 3.30 5.32
C ARG A 162 16.20 2.90 4.78
N LEU A 163 16.55 3.34 3.58
CA LEU A 163 17.86 3.06 3.00
C LEU A 163 18.94 3.85 3.76
N ASP A 164 19.88 3.13 4.39
CA ASP A 164 21.17 3.66 4.82
C ASP A 164 22.06 3.79 3.58
N LYS A 165 22.19 5.00 3.07
CA LYS A 165 22.98 5.28 1.86
C LYS A 165 24.46 4.94 1.99
N ALA A 166 25.03 5.11 3.18
CA ALA A 166 26.46 4.90 3.38
C ALA A 166 26.81 3.41 3.28
N ARG A 167 25.90 2.54 3.75
CA ARG A 167 26.05 1.08 3.67
C ARG A 167 25.39 0.48 2.44
N GLY A 168 24.44 1.19 1.84
CA GLY A 168 23.51 0.67 0.85
C GLY A 168 22.61 -0.42 1.43
N GLU A 169 22.35 -0.41 2.73
CA GLU A 169 21.55 -1.42 3.47
C GLU A 169 20.26 -0.79 3.97
N TRP A 170 19.30 -1.63 4.40
CA TRP A 170 18.01 -1.15 4.89
C TRP A 170 17.96 -1.18 6.41
N GLU A 171 17.68 -0.03 7.01
CA GLU A 171 17.31 0.09 8.41
C GLU A 171 15.86 -0.37 8.58
N LYS A 172 15.65 -1.35 9.45
CA LYS A 172 14.32 -1.88 9.79
C LYS A 172 13.69 -0.99 10.85
N LEU A 173 12.59 -0.33 10.51
CA LEU A 173 11.87 0.57 11.44
C LEU A 173 10.72 -0.13 12.16
N GLY A 174 10.41 -1.37 11.76
CA GLY A 174 9.36 -2.19 12.35
C GLY A 174 7.99 -1.91 11.77
N VAL A 175 6.95 -2.25 12.53
CA VAL A 175 5.54 -2.08 12.14
C VAL A 175 5.16 -0.60 12.22
N VAL A 176 4.65 -0.03 11.13
CA VAL A 176 4.18 1.36 11.05
C VAL A 176 2.68 1.49 10.84
N LEU A 177 2.04 0.40 10.44
CA LEU A 177 0.59 0.28 10.37
C LEU A 177 0.21 -1.17 10.61
N ASP A 178 -0.62 -1.41 11.62
CA ASP A 178 -1.18 -2.73 11.89
C ASP A 178 -2.52 -2.87 11.13
N ASP A 179 -3.48 -3.58 11.71
CA ASP A 179 -4.88 -3.55 11.30
C ASP A 179 -5.15 -4.18 9.94
N GLY A 180 -4.29 -5.09 9.49
CA GLY A 180 -4.51 -5.85 8.26
C GLY A 180 -4.13 -5.12 6.98
N PHE A 181 -3.49 -3.95 7.07
CA PHE A 181 -3.19 -3.14 5.90
C PHE A 181 -1.97 -3.66 5.13
N TRP A 182 -2.14 -3.83 3.82
CA TRP A 182 -1.07 -4.16 2.89
C TRP A 182 -0.98 -3.11 1.77
N PRO A 183 0.19 -2.45 1.59
CA PRO A 183 0.35 -1.36 0.62
C PRO A 183 0.50 -1.87 -0.81
N MET A 184 -0.17 -1.22 -1.77
CA MET A 184 -0.25 -1.68 -3.16
C MET A 184 0.36 -0.71 -4.19
N ASN A 185 0.37 0.59 -3.89
CA ASN A 185 1.01 1.60 -4.73
C ASN A 185 1.78 2.62 -3.86
N GLN A 186 2.74 3.34 -4.44
CA GLN A 186 3.52 4.37 -3.74
C GLN A 186 2.62 5.40 -3.02
N PRO A 187 3.03 5.92 -1.84
CA PRO A 187 2.40 7.07 -1.23
C PRO A 187 2.32 8.27 -2.20
N VAL A 188 1.19 8.95 -2.20
CA VAL A 188 0.93 10.15 -3.00
C VAL A 188 0.71 11.32 -2.05
N ARG A 189 1.33 12.46 -2.35
CA ARG A 189 1.18 13.67 -1.55
C ARG A 189 -0.16 14.35 -1.88
N MET A 190 -0.91 14.71 -0.86
CA MET A 190 -2.18 15.43 -0.95
C MET A 190 -1.97 16.96 -0.87
N ALA A 191 -3.00 17.73 -1.24
CA ALA A 191 -2.95 19.19 -1.28
C ALA A 191 -2.75 19.85 0.10
N ASP A 192 -3.12 19.15 1.17
CA ASP A 192 -2.96 19.58 2.56
C ASP A 192 -1.58 19.22 3.15
N SER A 193 -0.64 18.73 2.32
CA SER A 193 0.70 18.25 2.71
C SER A 193 0.72 16.94 3.50
N ASN A 194 -0.42 16.26 3.65
CA ASN A 194 -0.46 14.89 4.11
C ASN A 194 -0.15 13.92 2.97
N TRP A 195 0.05 12.65 3.32
CA TRP A 195 0.29 11.59 2.35
C TRP A 195 -0.79 10.53 2.44
N ILE A 196 -1.10 9.92 1.32
CA ILE A 196 -2.06 8.82 1.22
C ILE A 196 -1.47 7.67 0.42
N MET A 197 -1.59 6.46 0.94
CA MET A 197 -1.06 5.24 0.33
C MET A 197 -2.22 4.25 0.17
N PRO A 198 -2.51 3.76 -1.06
CA PRO A 198 -3.56 2.78 -1.28
C PRO A 198 -3.07 1.38 -0.91
N GLY A 199 -4.02 0.55 -0.52
CA GLY A 199 -3.79 -0.83 -0.19
C GLY A 199 -5.09 -1.60 -0.09
N PHE A 200 -5.00 -2.79 0.49
CA PHE A 200 -6.16 -3.57 0.89
C PHE A 200 -6.14 -3.84 2.39
N SER A 201 -7.32 -4.12 2.92
CA SER A 201 -7.51 -4.62 4.28
C SER A 201 -7.68 -6.13 4.24
N SER A 202 -6.80 -6.86 4.93
CA SER A 202 -6.98 -8.29 5.17
C SER A 202 -8.00 -8.59 6.27
N ARG A 203 -8.61 -7.57 6.88
CA ARG A 203 -9.67 -7.77 7.89
C ARG A 203 -10.87 -8.40 7.20
N ARG A 204 -11.25 -9.58 7.68
CA ARG A 204 -12.43 -10.32 7.22
C ARG A 204 -13.60 -10.01 8.15
N ASP A 205 -13.99 -8.75 8.24
CA ASP A 205 -15.09 -8.29 9.10
C ASP A 205 -16.47 -8.38 8.42
N VAL A 206 -16.51 -8.47 7.09
CA VAL A 206 -17.76 -8.58 6.32
C VAL A 206 -18.07 -10.02 5.87
N ASN A 207 -17.18 -10.62 5.07
CA ASN A 207 -17.25 -12.04 4.67
C ASN A 207 -15.87 -12.52 4.18
N GLU A 208 -15.66 -13.83 4.05
CA GLU A 208 -14.35 -14.39 3.66
C GLU A 208 -13.91 -14.07 2.22
N ARG A 209 -14.81 -13.59 1.37
CA ARG A 209 -14.58 -13.30 -0.06
C ARG A 209 -14.40 -11.81 -0.35
N VAL A 210 -14.47 -10.97 0.68
CA VAL A 210 -14.35 -9.52 0.60
C VAL A 210 -13.20 -9.08 1.47
N SER A 211 -12.13 -8.65 0.82
CA SER A 211 -11.05 -7.85 1.40
C SER A 211 -11.25 -6.41 0.89
N PRO A 212 -11.71 -5.48 1.74
CA PRO A 212 -11.97 -4.11 1.31
C PRO A 212 -10.71 -3.43 0.79
N ALA A 213 -10.89 -2.50 -0.15
CA ALA A 213 -9.84 -1.51 -0.41
C ALA A 213 -9.67 -0.64 0.84
N ALA A 214 -8.46 -0.14 1.03
CA ALA A 214 -8.14 0.72 2.16
C ALA A 214 -7.10 1.75 1.75
N VAL A 215 -6.97 2.79 2.57
CA VAL A 215 -5.89 3.75 2.48
C VAL A 215 -5.22 3.92 3.83
N ALA A 216 -3.93 4.22 3.79
CA ALA A 216 -3.15 4.67 4.93
C ALA A 216 -2.88 6.17 4.76
N ILE A 217 -3.16 6.97 5.78
CA ILE A 217 -2.94 8.42 5.76
C ILE A 217 -1.82 8.78 6.73
N CYS A 218 -0.80 9.49 6.25
CA CYS A 218 0.27 10.03 7.09
C CYS A 218 0.09 11.53 7.24
N ASN A 219 0.11 12.01 8.49
CA ASN A 219 -0.03 13.43 8.82
C ASN A 219 1.33 14.12 8.70
N GLY A 220 1.53 14.87 7.61
CA GLY A 220 2.84 15.43 7.25
C GLY A 220 3.86 14.36 6.86
N ASP A 221 5.14 14.58 7.20
CA ASP A 221 6.26 13.77 6.69
C ASP A 221 6.82 12.75 7.71
N ASP A 222 6.07 12.43 8.79
CA ASP A 222 6.42 11.36 9.73
C ASP A 222 5.93 10.01 9.21
N PHE A 223 6.65 9.47 8.23
CA PHE A 223 6.31 8.20 7.57
C PHE A 223 6.40 6.96 8.47
N THR A 224 6.68 7.13 9.76
CA THR A 224 6.60 6.04 10.75
C THR A 224 5.21 5.90 11.37
N LYS A 225 4.29 6.81 11.06
CA LYS A 225 2.93 6.84 11.60
C LYS A 225 1.91 6.99 10.48
N TRP A 226 1.00 6.03 10.42
CA TRP A 226 -0.08 6.02 9.45
C TRP A 226 -1.40 5.73 10.17
N ASP A 227 -2.45 6.40 9.71
CA ASP A 227 -3.83 6.14 10.12
C ASP A 227 -4.48 5.23 9.08
N PHE A 228 -5.05 4.11 9.52
CA PHE A 228 -5.79 3.20 8.66
C PHE A 228 -7.21 3.72 8.39
N VAL A 229 -7.62 3.70 7.12
CA VAL A 229 -8.99 3.98 6.69
C VAL A 229 -9.46 2.89 5.74
N SER A 230 -10.46 2.12 6.15
CA SER A 230 -11.14 1.17 5.26
C SER A 230 -12.10 1.91 4.33
N ILE A 231 -12.11 1.55 3.04
CA ILE A 231 -13.09 2.06 2.09
C ILE A 231 -14.34 1.16 2.18
N PRO A 232 -15.54 1.72 2.45
CA PRO A 232 -16.76 0.94 2.51
C PRO A 232 -17.01 0.18 1.21
N VAL A 233 -17.41 -1.09 1.35
CA VAL A 233 -17.78 -1.92 0.21
C VAL A 233 -19.25 -1.67 -0.13
N SER A 234 -19.52 -1.26 -1.37
CA SER A 234 -20.89 -1.01 -1.85
C SER A 234 -21.78 -2.26 -1.75
N GLU A 235 -23.07 -2.04 -1.51
CA GLU A 235 -24.06 -3.12 -1.49
C GLU A 235 -24.05 -3.88 -2.83
N GLY A 236 -24.14 -5.21 -2.78
CA GLY A 236 -24.11 -6.07 -3.97
C GLY A 236 -22.72 -6.55 -4.39
N ILE A 237 -21.62 -6.00 -3.85
CA ILE A 237 -20.28 -6.56 -4.06
C ILE A 237 -20.07 -7.76 -3.13
N ASP A 238 -20.11 -8.97 -3.70
CA ASP A 238 -19.90 -10.22 -2.97
C ASP A 238 -18.47 -10.76 -3.04
N ARG A 239 -17.63 -10.17 -3.91
CA ARG A 239 -16.24 -10.56 -4.14
C ARG A 239 -15.34 -9.35 -4.39
N MET A 240 -14.36 -9.17 -3.51
CA MET A 240 -13.38 -8.09 -3.59
C MET A 240 -12.02 -8.53 -3.04
N TRP A 241 -10.94 -8.18 -3.72
CA TRP A 241 -9.57 -8.35 -3.21
C TRP A 241 -9.03 -7.07 -2.58
N GLY A 242 -9.52 -5.90 -3.03
CA GLY A 242 -9.16 -4.61 -2.46
C GLY A 242 -7.80 -4.07 -2.89
N GLU A 243 -6.99 -4.90 -3.56
CA GLU A 243 -5.72 -4.48 -4.19
C GLU A 243 -6.00 -3.25 -5.06
N SER A 244 -5.38 -2.12 -4.73
CA SER A 244 -5.80 -0.84 -5.30
C SER A 244 -4.65 0.09 -5.64
N ALA A 245 -4.91 0.97 -6.59
CA ALA A 245 -4.12 2.15 -6.86
C ALA A 245 -4.96 3.41 -6.60
N LEU A 246 -4.31 4.56 -6.42
CA LEU A 246 -5.01 5.83 -6.33
C LEU A 246 -4.29 6.95 -7.06
N PHE A 247 -5.02 8.02 -7.34
CA PHE A 247 -4.46 9.31 -7.69
C PHE A 247 -5.28 10.43 -7.01
N VAL A 248 -4.66 11.61 -6.91
CA VAL A 248 -5.25 12.80 -6.27
C VAL A 248 -5.43 13.87 -7.34
N ASP A 249 -6.62 14.47 -7.40
CA ASP A 249 -6.93 15.64 -8.22
C ASP A 249 -7.55 16.74 -7.33
N GLY A 250 -6.74 17.76 -7.02
CA GLY A 250 -7.12 18.81 -6.08
C GLY A 250 -7.45 18.25 -4.69
N GLN A 251 -8.73 18.31 -4.31
CA GLN A 251 -9.23 17.79 -3.03
C GLN A 251 -9.86 16.39 -3.15
N GLN A 252 -9.93 15.85 -4.37
CA GLN A 252 -10.54 14.56 -4.64
C GLN A 252 -9.47 13.46 -4.69
N VAL A 253 -9.78 12.33 -4.08
CA VAL A 253 -8.98 11.10 -4.15
C VAL A 253 -9.78 10.07 -4.92
N TYR A 254 -9.17 9.52 -5.96
CA TYR A 254 -9.76 8.43 -6.75
C TYR A 254 -9.01 7.15 -6.41
N ASN A 255 -9.71 6.16 -5.86
CA ASN A 255 -9.17 4.82 -5.62
C ASN A 255 -9.77 3.85 -6.65
N ILE A 256 -8.92 3.04 -7.27
CA ILE A 256 -9.31 2.00 -8.22
C ILE A 256 -8.90 0.67 -7.61
N ALA A 257 -9.89 -0.14 -7.25
CA ALA A 257 -9.68 -1.39 -6.53
C ALA A 257 -10.10 -2.60 -7.35
N ARG A 258 -9.36 -3.70 -7.17
CA ARG A 258 -9.65 -4.99 -7.78
C ARG A 258 -10.86 -5.66 -7.12
N TYR A 259 -11.91 -5.88 -7.91
CA TYR A 259 -13.13 -6.57 -7.47
C TYR A 259 -13.72 -7.44 -8.59
N GLY A 260 -14.61 -8.36 -8.21
CA GLY A 260 -15.44 -9.13 -9.15
C GLY A 260 -14.68 -10.01 -10.15
N SER A 261 -15.43 -10.64 -11.06
CA SER A 261 -14.86 -11.32 -12.24
C SER A 261 -15.19 -10.60 -13.54
N GLN A 262 -16.05 -9.59 -13.45
CA GLN A 262 -16.37 -8.70 -14.54
C GLN A 262 -15.35 -7.59 -14.57
N ALA A 263 -15.40 -6.90 -15.67
CA ALA A 263 -14.31 -6.07 -16.09
C ALA A 263 -15.06 -4.71 -16.35
N VAL A 264 -15.43 -4.12 -15.22
CA VAL A 264 -16.32 -2.97 -15.01
C VAL A 264 -15.70 -2.22 -13.84
N ALA A 265 -15.83 -0.90 -13.80
CA ALA A 265 -15.52 -0.10 -12.61
C ALA A 265 -16.82 0.32 -11.91
N LEU A 266 -16.76 0.47 -10.59
CA LEU A 266 -17.82 1.09 -9.77
C LEU A 266 -17.33 2.45 -9.26
#